data_AF-A0A150QM00-F1
#
_entry.id   AF-A0A150QM00-F1
#
_cell.length_a   1.000
_cell.length_b   1.000
_cell.length_c   1.000
_cell.angle_alpha   90.00
_cell.angle_beta   90.00
_cell.angle_gamma   90.00
#
_symmetry.space_group_name_H-M   'P 1'
#
loop_
_entity.id
_entity.type
_entity.pdbx_description
1 polymer ?
#
loop_
_entity_poly.entity_id
_entity_poly.type
_entity_poly.pdbx_seq_one_letter_code
_entity_poly.pdbx_strand_id
1 'polypeptide(L)'
;MANRSASVRREPVRDDEAFDVPAAVLCACCGQPDCAGCAAATDEGSGVVAIIPWERPFGGVWSRLWATSKATTLGAETFFAALPDGAVLAAMRFALLAETLAILSMVVALLPVAALALPGLTLELARNPAARASALQWLAIGIPGLTVWMVLAHAVHGAALELGARRQGARPERRRALRFGLYACGWDLMAGPLGALVMLITGGLKGAEQILSASLRVPGRASTALLLGVYALPPDAAERARRAGSIAALVVTIASGFAAIAIVVALS
;
A
#
# COMPACT_ATOMS: atom_id res chain seq x y z
N MET A 1 -58.45 0.57 -51.85
CA MET A 1 -58.36 0.19 -50.42
C MET A 1 -57.75 1.36 -49.67
N ALA A 2 -58.56 2.07 -48.88
CA ALA A 2 -58.17 3.31 -48.20
C ALA A 2 -57.58 3.01 -46.81
N ASN A 3 -56.39 3.57 -46.53
CA ASN A 3 -55.67 3.38 -45.27
C ASN A 3 -56.16 4.42 -44.24
N ARG A 4 -56.89 3.99 -43.21
CA ARG A 4 -57.33 4.84 -42.10
C ARG A 4 -56.19 4.97 -41.09
N SER A 5 -55.60 6.16 -40.99
CA SER A 5 -54.65 6.53 -39.95
C SER A 5 -55.37 6.68 -38.59
N ALA A 6 -54.98 5.86 -37.61
CA ALA A 6 -55.44 5.97 -36.24
C ALA A 6 -54.79 7.17 -35.56
N SER A 7 -55.55 8.27 -35.41
CA SER A 7 -55.14 9.39 -34.58
C SER A 7 -55.35 9.04 -33.11
N VAL A 8 -54.28 8.74 -32.38
CA VAL A 8 -54.31 8.58 -30.92
C VAL A 8 -54.55 9.96 -30.30
N ARG A 9 -55.71 10.13 -29.67
CA ARG A 9 -56.09 11.35 -28.93
C ARG A 9 -55.33 11.36 -27.61
N ARG A 10 -54.33 12.25 -27.47
CA ARG A 10 -53.65 12.49 -26.18
C ARG A 10 -54.60 13.23 -25.24
N GLU A 11 -54.80 12.69 -24.05
CA GLU A 11 -55.48 13.39 -22.95
C GLU A 11 -54.60 14.56 -22.46
N PRO A 12 -55.20 15.72 -22.16
CA PRO A 12 -54.47 16.85 -21.59
C PRO A 12 -54.02 16.51 -20.16
N VAL A 13 -52.71 16.52 -19.95
CA VAL A 13 -52.05 16.36 -18.64
C VAL A 13 -52.46 17.54 -17.75
N ARG A 14 -52.83 17.24 -16.49
CA ARG A 14 -53.23 18.23 -15.48
C ARG A 14 -52.03 19.07 -15.04
N ASP A 15 -52.20 20.39 -15.02
CA ASP A 15 -51.17 21.42 -14.76
C ASP A 15 -50.77 21.60 -13.27
N ASP A 16 -51.26 20.76 -12.35
CA ASP A 16 -51.11 20.98 -10.90
C ASP A 16 -50.02 20.12 -10.21
N GLU A 17 -49.25 19.32 -10.96
CA GLU A 17 -48.08 18.62 -10.41
C GLU A 17 -46.81 19.44 -10.67
N ALA A 18 -46.27 20.08 -9.62
CA ALA A 18 -44.95 20.70 -9.66
C ALA A 18 -43.90 19.62 -9.98
N PHE A 19 -43.52 19.55 -11.26
CA PHE A 19 -42.43 18.69 -11.72
C PHE A 19 -41.13 19.12 -11.03
N ASP A 20 -40.62 18.27 -10.14
CA ASP A 20 -39.30 18.42 -9.55
C ASP A 20 -38.27 18.09 -10.64
N VAL A 21 -37.89 19.10 -11.42
CA VAL A 21 -36.89 18.97 -12.49
C VAL A 21 -35.51 18.93 -11.82
N PRO A 22 -34.76 17.82 -11.89
CA PRO A 22 -33.44 17.75 -11.30
C PRO A 22 -32.57 18.86 -11.87
N ALA A 23 -31.84 19.57 -11.01
CA ALA A 23 -30.94 20.64 -11.43
C ALA A 23 -30.02 20.13 -12.53
N ALA A 24 -30.14 20.70 -13.72
CA ALA A 24 -29.27 20.36 -14.84
C ALA A 24 -27.85 20.86 -14.52
N VAL A 25 -26.93 19.93 -14.33
CA VAL A 25 -25.51 20.25 -14.14
C VAL A 25 -24.92 20.46 -15.53
N LEU A 26 -24.69 21.71 -15.89
CA LEU A 26 -24.03 22.08 -17.15
C LEU A 26 -22.54 22.27 -16.92
N CYS A 27 -21.72 21.89 -17.90
CA CYS A 27 -20.31 22.24 -17.84
C CYS A 27 -20.12 23.76 -17.88
N ALA A 28 -19.46 24.32 -16.87
CA ALA A 28 -19.26 25.78 -16.76
C ALA A 28 -18.46 26.39 -17.93
N CYS A 29 -17.71 25.57 -18.67
CA CYS A 29 -16.85 26.06 -19.75
C CYS A 29 -17.51 26.02 -21.14
N CYS A 30 -18.27 24.98 -21.48
CA CYS A 30 -18.91 24.84 -22.79
C CYS A 30 -20.44 24.65 -22.75
N GLY A 31 -21.05 24.66 -21.56
CA GLY A 31 -22.50 24.67 -21.38
C GLY A 31 -23.23 23.38 -21.76
N GLN A 32 -22.52 22.31 -22.11
CA GLN A 32 -23.14 21.03 -22.48
C GLN A 32 -23.45 20.19 -21.23
N PRO A 33 -24.65 19.57 -21.15
CA PRO A 33 -25.05 18.71 -20.02
C PRO A 33 -24.28 17.38 -19.99
N ASP A 34 -23.91 16.85 -21.16
CA ASP A 34 -23.16 15.59 -21.29
C ASP A 34 -21.69 15.82 -21.64
N CYS A 35 -21.12 16.93 -21.16
CA CYS A 35 -19.73 17.25 -21.45
C CYS A 35 -18.77 16.26 -20.78
N ALA A 36 -18.01 15.50 -21.58
CA ALA A 36 -16.93 14.64 -21.08
C ALA A 36 -15.66 15.40 -20.62
N GLY A 37 -15.71 16.75 -20.63
CA GLY A 37 -14.60 17.67 -20.39
C GLY A 37 -14.31 18.54 -21.62
N CYS A 38 -14.39 19.88 -21.50
CA CYS A 38 -14.10 20.79 -22.62
C CYS A 38 -12.58 20.95 -22.88
N ALA A 39 -11.76 20.31 -22.07
CA ALA A 39 -10.35 20.02 -22.34
C ALA A 39 -10.20 18.49 -22.27
N ALA A 40 -9.35 17.91 -23.13
CA ALA A 40 -8.96 16.50 -22.97
C ALA A 40 -8.54 16.31 -21.52
N ALA A 41 -9.21 15.40 -20.82
CA ALA A 41 -8.78 15.03 -19.48
C ALA A 41 -7.33 14.56 -19.60
N THR A 42 -6.39 15.40 -19.19
CA THR A 42 -5.11 14.86 -18.76
C THR A 42 -5.47 14.01 -17.54
N ASP A 43 -4.97 12.78 -17.47
CA ASP A 43 -5.15 11.90 -16.29
C ASP A 43 -4.64 12.57 -14.99
N GLU A 44 -4.02 13.74 -15.10
CA GLU A 44 -3.52 14.61 -14.05
C GLU A 44 -4.56 15.64 -13.53
N GLY A 45 -5.71 15.80 -14.19
CA GLY A 45 -6.60 16.96 -14.03
C GLY A 45 -7.88 16.76 -13.22
N SER A 46 -8.30 15.52 -12.96
CA SER A 46 -9.36 15.30 -11.97
C SER A 46 -8.70 15.40 -10.60
N GLY A 47 -9.00 16.45 -9.83
CA GLY A 47 -8.50 16.69 -8.47
C GLY A 47 -8.89 15.63 -7.44
N VAL A 48 -8.95 14.36 -7.84
CA VAL A 48 -9.06 13.17 -7.00
C VAL A 48 -7.77 13.06 -6.21
N VAL A 49 -7.71 13.79 -5.10
CA VAL A 49 -6.75 13.54 -4.04
C VAL A 49 -6.87 12.07 -3.68
N ALA A 50 -5.82 11.28 -3.87
CA ALA A 50 -5.84 9.85 -3.55
C ALA A 50 -6.15 9.68 -2.06
N ILE A 51 -7.40 9.33 -1.73
CA ILE A 51 -7.82 9.18 -0.34
C ILE A 51 -7.27 7.87 0.20
N ILE A 52 -6.24 7.96 1.03
CA ILE A 52 -5.63 6.80 1.70
C ILE A 52 -6.66 6.16 2.64
N PRO A 53 -7.07 4.90 2.44
CA PRO A 53 -8.14 4.28 3.24
C PRO A 53 -7.84 4.28 4.75
N TRP A 54 -6.57 4.11 5.14
CA TRP A 54 -6.10 4.18 6.52
C TRP A 54 -6.41 5.50 7.23
N GLU A 55 -6.36 6.61 6.50
CA GLU A 55 -6.54 7.96 7.06
C GLU A 55 -8.01 8.37 7.16
N ARG A 56 -8.95 7.56 6.65
CA ARG A 56 -10.38 7.86 6.72
C ARG A 56 -10.89 7.78 8.17
N PRO A 57 -11.70 8.74 8.65
CA PRO A 57 -12.22 8.71 10.02
C PRO A 57 -13.27 7.61 10.24
N PHE A 58 -13.89 7.11 9.16
CA PHE A 58 -14.95 6.11 9.22
C PHE A 58 -14.46 4.72 8.76
N GLY A 59 -15.10 3.68 9.27
CA GLY A 59 -14.82 2.28 8.95
C GLY A 59 -13.94 1.58 9.98
N GLY A 60 -14.06 0.24 10.03
CA GLY A 60 -13.26 -0.59 10.94
C GLY A 60 -11.77 -0.55 10.63
N VAL A 61 -10.92 -0.63 11.66
CA VAL A 61 -9.44 -0.65 11.55
C VAL A 61 -8.97 -1.72 10.55
N TRP A 62 -9.54 -2.93 10.62
CA TRP A 62 -9.19 -4.03 9.73
C TRP A 62 -9.55 -3.77 8.26
N SER A 63 -10.73 -3.20 8.00
CA SER A 63 -11.14 -2.84 6.64
C SER A 63 -10.19 -1.79 6.04
N ARG A 64 -9.84 -0.77 6.84
CA ARG A 64 -8.89 0.28 6.43
C ARG A 64 -7.47 -0.26 6.21
N LEU A 65 -6.99 -1.16 7.07
CA LEU A 65 -5.70 -1.84 6.92
C LEU A 65 -5.65 -2.58 5.59
N TRP A 66 -6.58 -3.52 5.37
CA TRP A 66 -6.59 -4.34 4.15
C TRP A 66 -6.84 -3.54 2.89
N ALA A 67 -7.69 -2.51 2.94
CA ALA A 67 -7.90 -1.62 1.80
C ALA A 67 -6.61 -0.85 1.44
N THR A 68 -5.88 -0.36 2.44
CA THR A 68 -4.62 0.35 2.22
C THR A 68 -3.54 -0.60 1.72
N SER A 69 -3.36 -1.77 2.35
CA SER A 69 -2.40 -2.78 1.91
C SER A 69 -2.67 -3.28 0.48
N LYS A 70 -3.94 -3.46 0.09
CA LYS A 70 -4.30 -3.75 -1.29
C LYS A 70 -3.97 -2.59 -2.23
N ALA A 71 -4.26 -1.35 -1.85
CA ALA A 71 -3.96 -0.19 -2.67
C ALA A 71 -2.44 -0.01 -2.89
N THR A 72 -1.62 -0.19 -1.85
CA THR A 72 -0.16 -0.09 -1.93
C THR A 72 0.51 -1.26 -2.66
N THR A 73 -0.23 -2.36 -2.91
CA THR A 73 0.28 -3.56 -3.58
C THR A 73 -0.27 -3.71 -4.98
N LEU A 74 -1.59 -3.83 -5.13
CA LEU A 74 -2.24 -4.04 -6.43
C LEU A 74 -2.37 -2.76 -7.24
N GLY A 75 -2.55 -1.62 -6.56
CA GLY A 75 -2.66 -0.28 -7.16
C GLY A 75 -1.43 0.59 -6.92
N ALA A 76 -0.25 -0.02 -6.73
CA ALA A 76 0.94 0.69 -6.27
C ALA A 76 1.30 1.89 -7.17
N GLU A 77 1.18 1.76 -8.49
CA GLU A 77 1.50 2.83 -9.43
C GLU A 77 0.63 4.07 -9.23
N THR A 78 -0.70 3.90 -9.20
CA THR A 78 -1.63 5.01 -9.00
C THR A 78 -1.56 5.57 -7.58
N PHE A 79 -1.44 4.69 -6.57
CA PHE A 79 -1.36 5.09 -5.17
C PHE A 79 -0.13 5.96 -4.88
N PHE A 80 1.05 5.55 -5.36
CA PHE A 80 2.30 6.26 -5.06
C PHE A 80 2.61 7.42 -6.00
N ALA A 81 2.07 7.42 -7.24
CA ALA A 81 2.20 8.57 -8.14
C ALA A 81 1.45 9.80 -7.63
N ALA A 82 0.30 9.61 -6.99
CA ALA A 82 -0.54 10.68 -6.47
C ALA A 82 -0.54 10.74 -4.92
N LEU A 83 0.54 10.30 -4.27
CA LEU A 83 0.60 10.21 -2.81
C LEU A 83 0.45 11.60 -2.18
N PRO A 84 -0.64 11.87 -1.44
CA PRO A 84 -0.86 13.19 -0.86
C PRO A 84 0.05 13.42 0.34
N ASP A 85 0.27 14.70 0.63
CA ASP A 85 0.75 15.11 1.95
C ASP A 85 -0.21 14.66 3.06
N GLY A 86 0.30 14.57 4.28
CA GLY A 86 -0.52 14.22 5.44
C GLY A 86 0.29 13.78 6.65
N ALA A 87 -0.37 13.50 7.76
CA ALA A 87 0.30 13.19 9.01
C ALA A 87 1.22 11.95 8.88
N VAL A 88 2.50 12.10 9.19
CA VAL A 88 3.47 10.97 9.22
C VAL A 88 3.06 9.95 10.30
N LEU A 89 2.49 10.43 11.41
CA LEU A 89 2.00 9.57 12.49
C LEU A 89 0.90 8.59 12.02
N ALA A 90 0.03 9.00 11.09
CA ALA A 90 -0.99 8.10 10.55
C ALA A 90 -0.34 6.95 9.77
N ALA A 91 0.60 7.29 8.87
CA ALA A 91 1.38 6.30 8.11
C ALA A 91 2.21 5.40 9.02
N MET A 92 2.81 5.93 10.10
CA MET A 92 3.58 5.16 11.07
C MET A 92 2.72 4.11 11.78
N ARG A 93 1.50 4.48 12.19
CA ARG A 93 0.55 3.54 12.83
C ARG A 93 0.12 2.43 11.88
N PHE A 94 -0.04 2.74 10.59
CA PHE A 94 -0.28 1.73 9.56
C PHE A 94 0.92 0.79 9.43
N ALA A 95 2.12 1.35 9.27
CA ALA A 95 3.36 0.60 9.10
C ALA A 95 3.60 -0.39 10.24
N LEU A 96 3.49 0.07 11.49
CA LEU A 96 3.67 -0.77 12.67
C LEU A 96 2.66 -1.93 12.72
N LEU A 97 1.38 -1.68 12.40
CA LEU A 97 0.37 -2.72 12.40
C LEU A 97 0.59 -3.72 11.24
N ALA A 98 0.89 -3.22 10.05
CA ALA A 98 1.13 -4.05 8.86
C ALA A 98 2.35 -4.96 9.05
N GLU A 99 3.49 -4.39 9.48
CA GLU A 99 4.72 -5.14 9.73
C GLU A 99 4.57 -6.16 10.85
N THR A 100 3.93 -5.79 11.97
CA THR A 100 3.72 -6.73 13.08
C THR A 100 2.93 -7.94 12.62
N LEU A 101 1.87 -7.73 11.82
CA LEU A 101 1.07 -8.83 11.27
C LEU A 101 1.85 -9.64 10.23
N ALA A 102 2.65 -8.99 9.39
CA ALA A 102 3.51 -9.67 8.42
C ALA A 102 4.51 -10.61 9.14
N ILE A 103 5.24 -10.08 10.13
CA ILE A 103 6.22 -10.82 10.94
C ILE A 103 5.55 -11.95 11.72
N LEU A 104 4.45 -11.69 12.43
CA LEU A 104 3.73 -12.72 13.17
C LEU A 104 3.25 -13.85 12.25
N SER A 105 2.72 -13.50 11.07
CA SER A 105 2.28 -14.51 10.11
C SER A 105 3.43 -15.35 9.57
N MET A 106 4.60 -14.73 9.36
CA MET A 106 5.80 -15.44 8.94
C MET A 106 6.31 -16.37 10.04
N VAL A 107 6.35 -15.92 11.30
CA VAL A 107 6.71 -16.77 12.45
C VAL A 107 5.78 -17.97 12.53
N VAL A 108 4.46 -17.75 12.47
CA VAL A 108 3.47 -18.85 12.53
C VAL A 108 3.66 -19.83 11.37
N ALA A 109 3.93 -19.36 10.16
CA ALA A 109 4.15 -20.21 9.00
C ALA A 109 5.46 -21.01 9.08
N LEU A 110 6.52 -20.42 9.66
CA LEU A 110 7.84 -21.06 9.77
C LEU A 110 7.98 -21.98 10.98
N LEU A 111 7.22 -21.77 12.06
CA LEU A 111 7.25 -22.63 13.25
C LEU A 111 7.10 -24.13 12.95
N PRO A 112 6.13 -24.62 12.17
CA PRO A 112 6.03 -26.05 11.86
C PRO A 112 7.23 -26.54 11.03
N VAL A 113 7.74 -25.73 10.10
CA VAL A 113 8.92 -26.07 9.30
C VAL A 113 10.16 -26.19 10.19
N ALA A 114 10.36 -25.23 11.09
CA ALA A 114 11.44 -25.24 12.07
C ALA A 114 11.32 -26.44 13.02
N ALA A 115 10.11 -26.81 13.44
CA ALA A 115 9.88 -27.96 14.30
C ALA A 115 10.26 -29.29 13.64
N LEU A 116 9.99 -29.42 12.33
CA LEU A 116 10.40 -30.58 11.54
C LEU A 116 11.92 -30.58 11.26
N ALA A 117 12.51 -29.42 11.02
CA ALA A 117 13.94 -29.29 10.71
C ALA A 117 14.84 -29.45 11.95
N LEU A 118 14.36 -29.08 13.14
CA LEU A 118 15.12 -29.08 14.39
C LEU A 118 14.40 -29.89 15.49
N PRO A 119 14.15 -31.20 15.29
CA PRO A 119 13.34 -32.00 16.21
C PRO A 119 13.93 -32.07 17.63
N GLY A 120 15.26 -32.00 17.76
CA GLY A 120 15.94 -31.94 19.05
C GLY A 120 15.58 -30.67 19.84
N LEU A 121 15.61 -29.50 19.18
CA LEU A 121 15.21 -28.22 19.80
C LEU A 121 13.71 -28.24 20.16
N THR A 122 12.86 -28.81 19.30
CA THR A 122 11.43 -28.93 19.58
C THR A 122 11.16 -29.82 20.80
N LEU A 123 11.85 -30.96 20.91
CA LEU A 123 11.74 -31.83 22.08
C LEU A 123 12.27 -31.15 23.34
N GLU A 124 13.36 -30.39 23.24
CA GLU A 124 13.90 -29.60 24.35
C GLU A 124 12.90 -28.54 24.81
N LEU A 125 12.34 -27.76 23.89
CA LEU A 125 11.28 -26.80 24.20
C LEU A 125 10.04 -27.51 24.77
N ALA A 126 9.69 -28.72 24.33
CA ALA A 126 8.54 -29.43 24.89
C ALA A 126 8.77 -29.89 26.34
N ARG A 127 9.99 -30.31 26.67
CA ARG A 127 10.35 -30.94 27.96
C ARG A 127 10.88 -29.97 28.99
N ASN A 128 11.57 -28.90 28.59
CA ASN A 128 12.26 -27.98 29.49
C ASN A 128 11.49 -26.65 29.66
N PRO A 129 10.90 -26.40 30.85
CA PRO A 129 10.19 -25.15 31.12
C PRO A 129 11.06 -23.89 31.01
N ALA A 130 12.34 -23.96 31.37
CA ALA A 130 13.25 -22.83 31.29
C ALA A 130 13.56 -22.46 29.82
N ALA A 131 13.75 -23.47 28.96
CA ALA A 131 13.92 -23.26 27.52
C ALA A 131 12.68 -22.60 26.89
N ARG A 132 11.46 -23.01 27.29
CA ARG A 132 10.21 -22.36 26.84
C ARG A 132 10.12 -20.90 27.29
N ALA A 133 10.41 -20.63 28.57
CA ALA A 133 10.36 -19.27 29.10
C ALA A 133 11.33 -18.36 28.34
N SER A 134 12.55 -18.84 28.09
CA SER A 134 13.54 -18.13 27.28
C SER A 134 13.04 -17.90 25.85
N ALA A 135 12.51 -18.92 25.16
CA ALA A 135 11.98 -18.78 23.81
C ALA A 135 10.83 -17.76 23.75
N LEU A 136 9.91 -17.79 24.71
CA LEU A 136 8.81 -16.81 24.80
C LEU A 136 9.33 -15.39 25.07
N GLN A 137 10.35 -15.24 25.91
CA GLN A 137 11.00 -13.95 26.16
C GLN A 137 11.66 -13.41 24.88
N TRP A 138 12.38 -14.25 24.14
CA TRP A 138 12.97 -13.89 22.86
C TRP A 138 11.93 -13.52 21.80
N LEU A 139 10.79 -14.21 21.75
CA LEU A 139 9.68 -13.82 20.87
C LEU A 139 9.07 -12.47 21.29
N ALA A 140 8.86 -12.26 22.59
CA ALA A 140 8.26 -11.06 23.14
C ALA A 140 9.10 -9.79 22.88
N ILE A 141 10.43 -9.91 22.85
CA ILE A 141 11.35 -8.81 22.56
C ILE A 141 11.67 -8.75 21.06
N GLY A 142 11.90 -9.91 20.44
CA GLY A 142 12.33 -10.05 19.06
C GLY A 142 11.27 -9.59 18.06
N ILE A 143 9.98 -9.89 18.27
CA ILE A 143 8.92 -9.46 17.36
C ILE A 143 8.81 -7.93 17.33
N PRO A 144 8.63 -7.20 18.45
CA PRO A 144 8.61 -5.74 18.42
C PRO A 144 9.90 -5.12 17.89
N GLY A 145 11.07 -5.67 18.27
CA GLY A 145 12.36 -5.20 17.78
C GLY A 145 12.48 -5.32 16.25
N LEU A 146 12.09 -6.47 15.70
CA LEU A 146 12.08 -6.71 14.25
C LEU A 146 11.05 -5.82 13.54
N THR A 147 9.86 -5.64 14.11
CA THR A 147 8.84 -4.70 13.58
C THR A 147 9.42 -3.30 13.45
N VAL A 148 10.02 -2.76 14.51
CA VAL A 148 10.61 -1.41 14.49
C VAL A 148 11.72 -1.32 13.45
N TRP A 149 12.60 -2.33 13.39
CA TRP A 149 13.66 -2.37 12.39
C TRP A 149 13.13 -2.41 10.95
N MET A 150 12.11 -3.23 10.65
CA MET A 150 11.49 -3.29 9.33
C MET A 150 10.84 -1.95 8.93
N VAL A 151 10.07 -1.34 9.83
CA VAL A 151 9.48 0.00 9.59
C VAL A 151 10.56 1.05 9.32
N LEU A 152 11.68 1.01 10.06
CA LEU A 152 12.82 1.89 9.82
C LEU A 152 13.48 1.63 8.47
N ALA A 153 13.66 0.37 8.07
CA ALA A 153 14.23 0.02 6.77
C ALA A 153 13.39 0.60 5.61
N HIS A 154 12.07 0.51 5.70
CA HIS A 154 11.14 1.11 4.74
C HIS A 154 11.20 2.65 4.73
N ALA A 155 11.23 3.28 5.90
CA ALA A 155 11.39 4.73 6.00
C ALA A 155 12.74 5.21 5.41
N VAL A 156 13.82 4.46 5.65
CA VAL A 156 15.14 4.70 5.07
C VAL A 156 15.11 4.55 3.56
N HIS A 157 14.40 3.55 3.02
CA HIS A 157 14.20 3.41 1.57
C HIS A 157 13.52 4.63 0.96
N GLY A 158 12.44 5.11 1.57
CA GLY A 158 11.79 6.36 1.18
C GLY A 158 12.73 7.57 1.21
N ALA A 159 13.52 7.72 2.29
CA ALA A 159 14.51 8.79 2.42
C ALA A 159 15.66 8.68 1.39
N ALA A 160 16.07 7.45 1.04
CA ALA A 160 17.09 7.20 0.03
C ALA A 160 16.59 7.61 -1.37
N LEU A 161 15.30 7.37 -1.68
CA LEU A 161 14.67 7.85 -2.91
C LEU A 161 14.59 9.37 -2.97
N GLU A 162 14.22 10.05 -1.87
CA GLU A 162 14.27 11.53 -1.76
C GLU A 162 15.69 12.06 -2.05
N LEU A 163 16.72 11.45 -1.46
CA LEU A 163 18.10 11.85 -1.74
C LEU A 163 18.48 11.61 -3.20
N GLY A 164 18.06 10.47 -3.77
CA GLY A 164 18.23 10.17 -5.19
C GLY A 164 17.57 11.19 -6.10
N ALA A 165 16.32 11.56 -5.81
CA ALA A 165 15.55 12.53 -6.59
C ALA A 165 16.17 13.93 -6.53
N ARG A 166 16.61 14.37 -5.35
CA ARG A 166 17.29 15.66 -5.15
C ARG A 166 18.61 15.73 -5.92
N ARG A 167 19.36 14.62 -6.00
CA ARG A 167 20.58 14.55 -6.83
C ARG A 167 20.29 14.68 -8.32
N GLN A 168 19.06 14.43 -8.77
CA GLN A 168 18.61 14.67 -10.14
C GLN A 168 17.94 16.04 -10.33
N GLY A 169 18.00 16.93 -9.33
CA GLY A 169 17.46 18.29 -9.41
C GLY A 169 15.99 18.45 -9.01
N ALA A 170 15.34 17.41 -8.47
CA ALA A 170 13.98 17.52 -7.97
C ALA A 170 13.88 18.41 -6.73
N ARG A 171 12.70 19.02 -6.52
CA ARG A 171 12.35 19.71 -5.26
C ARG A 171 12.24 18.68 -4.12
N PRO A 172 12.58 19.07 -2.88
CA PRO A 172 12.52 18.17 -1.74
C PRO A 172 11.07 17.85 -1.34
N GLU A 173 10.72 16.56 -1.23
CA GLU A 173 9.38 16.07 -0.86
C GLU A 173 9.45 15.12 0.35
N ARG A 174 10.31 15.46 1.32
CA ARG A 174 10.66 14.64 2.50
C ARG A 174 9.47 13.95 3.18
N ARG A 175 8.36 14.67 3.34
CA ARG A 175 7.16 14.15 4.03
C ARG A 175 6.49 13.04 3.22
N ARG A 176 6.36 13.23 1.91
CA ARG A 176 5.82 12.23 0.98
C ARG A 176 6.78 11.05 0.83
N ALA A 177 8.09 11.30 0.82
CA ALA A 177 9.11 10.25 0.82
C ALA A 177 9.03 9.34 2.06
N LEU A 178 8.86 9.91 3.26
CA LEU A 178 8.66 9.13 4.48
C LEU A 178 7.33 8.37 4.46
N ARG A 179 6.25 9.03 4.02
CA ARG A 179 4.93 8.38 3.87
C ARG A 179 4.99 7.23 2.87
N PHE A 180 5.74 7.37 1.78
CA PHE A 180 5.98 6.30 0.81
C PHE A 180 6.56 5.06 1.50
N GLY A 181 7.65 5.23 2.25
CA GLY A 181 8.25 4.13 3.02
C GLY A 181 7.26 3.51 4.03
N LEU A 182 6.57 4.34 4.80
CA LEU A 182 5.64 3.81 5.81
C LEU A 182 4.43 3.08 5.20
N TYR A 183 3.89 3.55 4.07
CA TYR A 183 2.81 2.86 3.37
C TYR A 183 3.28 1.65 2.57
N ALA A 184 4.55 1.61 2.18
CA ALA A 184 5.19 0.47 1.55
C ALA A 184 5.14 -0.81 2.41
N CYS A 185 5.17 -0.70 3.73
CA CYS A 185 4.97 -1.85 4.64
C CYS A 185 3.66 -2.63 4.36
N GLY A 186 2.68 -2.00 3.71
CA GLY A 186 1.45 -2.66 3.28
C GLY A 186 1.68 -3.82 2.32
N TRP A 187 2.71 -3.76 1.47
CA TRP A 187 3.00 -4.85 0.54
C TRP A 187 3.68 -6.04 1.21
N ASP A 188 4.43 -5.85 2.31
CA ASP A 188 5.04 -6.96 3.06
C ASP A 188 3.94 -7.82 3.70
N LEU A 189 2.89 -7.19 4.22
CA LEU A 189 1.70 -7.88 4.70
C LEU A 189 0.99 -8.66 3.57
N MET A 190 0.86 -8.07 2.38
CA MET A 190 0.18 -8.72 1.24
C MET A 190 1.00 -9.86 0.62
N ALA A 191 2.32 -9.72 0.59
CA ALA A 191 3.26 -10.72 0.08
C ALA A 191 3.49 -11.87 1.08
N GLY A 192 3.24 -11.63 2.37
CA GLY A 192 3.41 -12.61 3.44
C GLY A 192 2.31 -13.68 3.51
N PRO A 193 2.49 -14.69 4.38
CA PRO A 193 1.54 -15.80 4.54
C PRO A 193 0.11 -15.36 4.86
N LEU A 194 -0.07 -14.33 5.69
CA LEU A 194 -1.40 -13.82 6.01
C LEU A 194 -2.08 -13.16 4.81
N GLY A 195 -1.35 -12.33 4.05
CA GLY A 195 -1.85 -11.74 2.81
C GLY A 195 -2.28 -12.82 1.80
N ALA A 196 -1.43 -13.83 1.59
CA ALA A 196 -1.75 -14.96 0.72
C ALA A 196 -3.01 -15.71 1.18
N LEU A 197 -3.17 -15.97 2.48
CA LEU A 197 -4.35 -16.63 3.04
C LEU A 197 -5.62 -15.81 2.84
N VAL A 198 -5.60 -14.52 3.18
CA VAL A 198 -6.78 -13.65 3.02
C VAL A 198 -7.21 -13.61 1.55
N MET A 199 -6.24 -13.60 0.63
CA MET A 199 -6.52 -13.50 -0.80
C MET A 199 -6.99 -14.81 -1.40
N LEU A 200 -6.49 -15.95 -0.90
CA LEU A 200 -7.03 -17.26 -1.20
C LEU A 200 -8.51 -17.37 -0.77
N ILE A 201 -8.84 -16.86 0.42
CA ILE A 201 -10.22 -16.88 0.94
C ILE A 201 -11.13 -15.95 0.13
N THR A 202 -10.69 -14.73 -0.19
CA THR A 202 -11.57 -13.74 -0.85
C THR A 202 -11.61 -13.85 -2.37
N GLY A 203 -10.57 -14.37 -3.01
CA GLY A 203 -10.39 -14.37 -4.46
C GLY A 203 -9.95 -15.72 -5.06
N GLY A 204 -9.83 -16.76 -4.23
CA GLY A 204 -9.37 -18.09 -4.66
C GLY A 204 -7.90 -18.12 -5.08
N LEU A 205 -7.49 -19.22 -5.73
CA LEU A 205 -6.11 -19.45 -6.17
C LEU A 205 -5.61 -18.36 -7.13
N LYS A 206 -6.49 -17.87 -8.03
CA LYS A 206 -6.16 -16.80 -8.98
C LYS A 206 -5.81 -15.49 -8.28
N GLY A 207 -6.54 -15.15 -7.21
CA GLY A 207 -6.24 -13.96 -6.41
C GLY A 207 -4.89 -14.06 -5.69
N ALA A 208 -4.57 -15.24 -5.13
CA ALA A 208 -3.28 -15.48 -4.50
C ALA A 208 -2.11 -15.40 -5.49
N GLU A 209 -2.25 -15.99 -6.68
CA GLU A 209 -1.23 -15.94 -7.75
C GLU A 209 -1.01 -14.51 -8.27
N GLN A 210 -2.09 -13.76 -8.47
CA GLN A 210 -2.02 -12.36 -8.86
C GLN A 210 -1.21 -11.52 -7.86
N ILE A 211 -1.35 -11.80 -6.56
CA ILE A 211 -0.65 -11.05 -5.52
C ILE A 211 0.78 -11.47 -5.39
N LEU A 212 1.09 -12.76 -5.49
CA LEU A 212 2.46 -13.23 -5.48
C LEU A 212 3.24 -12.63 -6.67
N SER A 213 2.65 -12.64 -7.86
CA SER A 213 3.26 -12.05 -9.06
C SER A 213 3.37 -10.52 -8.99
N ALA A 214 2.36 -9.83 -8.42
CA ALA A 214 2.42 -8.39 -8.19
C ALA A 214 3.55 -8.05 -7.20
N SER A 215 3.62 -8.75 -6.07
CA SER A 215 4.54 -8.45 -4.97
C SER A 215 6.01 -8.42 -5.39
N LEU A 216 6.42 -9.28 -6.32
CA LEU A 216 7.79 -9.30 -6.86
C LEU A 216 8.16 -8.04 -7.67
N ARG A 217 7.16 -7.34 -8.24
CA ARG A 217 7.35 -6.17 -9.10
C ARG A 217 6.98 -4.86 -8.41
N VAL A 218 6.22 -4.92 -7.32
CA VAL A 218 5.68 -3.77 -6.59
C VAL A 218 6.77 -2.81 -6.13
N PRO A 219 7.88 -3.21 -5.48
CA PRO A 219 8.86 -2.26 -4.97
C PRO A 219 9.46 -1.37 -6.07
N GLY A 220 9.75 -1.95 -7.24
CA GLY A 220 10.24 -1.23 -8.40
C GLY A 220 9.20 -0.26 -8.96
N ARG A 221 7.98 -0.75 -9.21
CA ARG A 221 6.87 0.05 -9.75
C ARG A 221 6.47 1.20 -8.83
N ALA A 222 6.34 0.93 -7.53
CA ALA A 222 6.03 1.93 -6.52
C ALA A 222 7.09 3.03 -6.45
N SER A 223 8.37 2.66 -6.45
CA SER A 223 9.47 3.63 -6.41
C SER A 223 9.50 4.49 -7.68
N THR A 224 9.32 3.88 -8.86
CA THR A 224 9.22 4.62 -10.13
C THR A 224 8.00 5.55 -10.12
N ALA A 225 6.84 5.07 -9.69
CA ALA A 225 5.62 5.87 -9.61
C ALA A 225 5.78 7.09 -8.70
N LEU A 226 6.40 6.93 -7.53
CA LEU A 226 6.74 8.06 -6.66
C LEU A 226 7.64 9.08 -7.38
N LEU A 227 8.71 8.62 -8.03
CA LEU A 227 9.68 9.49 -8.69
C LEU A 227 9.10 10.22 -9.90
N LEU A 228 8.22 9.57 -10.67
CA LEU A 228 7.55 10.18 -11.80
C LEU A 228 6.41 11.10 -11.37
N GLY A 229 5.53 10.65 -10.46
CA GLY A 229 4.33 11.38 -10.08
C GLY A 229 4.56 12.48 -9.06
N VAL A 230 5.25 12.18 -7.96
CA VAL A 230 5.46 13.15 -6.87
C VAL A 230 6.63 14.09 -7.17
N TYR A 231 7.74 13.57 -7.71
CA TYR A 231 8.93 14.37 -7.99
C TYR A 231 8.97 14.93 -9.42
N ALA A 232 8.04 14.54 -10.30
CA ALA A 232 7.99 14.97 -11.70
C ALA A 232 9.32 14.77 -12.45
N LEU A 233 10.09 13.72 -12.12
CA LEU A 233 11.35 13.44 -12.79
C LEU A 233 11.11 12.86 -14.20
N PRO A 234 11.95 13.22 -15.20
CA PRO A 234 11.99 12.49 -16.47
C PRO A 234 12.32 10.99 -16.25
N PRO A 235 11.82 10.08 -17.10
CA PRO A 235 12.00 8.63 -16.92
C PRO A 235 13.44 8.18 -16.66
N ASP A 236 14.41 8.71 -17.41
CA ASP A 236 15.83 8.36 -17.24
C ASP A 236 16.41 8.83 -15.90
N ALA A 237 15.97 10.00 -15.43
CA ALA A 237 16.37 10.54 -14.14
C ALA A 237 15.73 9.74 -12.98
N ALA A 238 14.46 9.38 -13.12
CA ALA A 238 13.76 8.51 -12.17
C ALA A 238 14.44 7.14 -12.05
N GLU A 239 14.84 6.51 -13.15
CA GLU A 239 15.54 5.22 -13.10
C GLU A 239 16.90 5.31 -12.39
N ARG A 240 17.68 6.38 -12.63
CA ARG A 240 18.93 6.62 -11.90
C ARG A 240 18.71 6.84 -10.41
N ALA A 241 17.72 7.67 -10.05
CA ALA A 241 17.36 7.95 -8.66
C ALA A 241 16.90 6.66 -7.95
N ARG A 242 16.07 5.84 -8.60
CA ARG A 242 15.60 4.55 -8.10
C ARG A 242 16.76 3.60 -7.83
N ARG A 243 17.66 3.39 -8.79
CA ARG A 243 18.83 2.49 -8.62
C ARG A 243 19.70 2.93 -7.44
N ALA A 244 20.04 4.22 -7.38
CA ALA A 244 20.86 4.76 -6.30
C ALA A 244 20.17 4.62 -4.93
N GLY A 245 18.87 4.92 -4.85
CA GLY A 245 18.07 4.79 -3.64
C GLY A 245 17.98 3.35 -3.16
N SER A 246 17.63 2.41 -4.06
CA SER A 246 17.52 0.99 -3.72
C SER A 246 18.86 0.38 -3.28
N ILE A 247 19.98 0.74 -3.92
CA ILE A 247 21.30 0.27 -3.50
C ILE A 247 21.64 0.80 -2.10
N ALA A 248 21.42 2.10 -1.86
CA ALA A 248 21.67 2.70 -0.55
C ALA A 248 20.81 2.05 0.55
N ALA A 249 19.52 1.85 0.30
CA ALA A 249 18.62 1.17 1.22
C ALA A 249 19.08 -0.26 1.51
N LEU A 250 19.43 -1.03 0.47
CA LEU A 250 19.93 -2.40 0.62
C LEU A 250 21.18 -2.46 1.49
N VAL A 251 22.17 -1.60 1.23
CA VAL A 251 23.43 -1.55 2.01
C VAL A 251 23.14 -1.22 3.47
N VAL A 252 22.29 -0.22 3.75
CA VAL A 252 21.94 0.16 5.12
C VAL A 252 21.17 -0.94 5.84
N THR A 253 20.22 -1.60 5.17
CA THR A 253 19.47 -2.72 5.75
C THR A 253 20.39 -3.90 6.08
N ILE A 254 21.29 -4.29 5.16
CA ILE A 254 22.25 -5.38 5.41
C ILE A 254 23.17 -5.02 6.58
N ALA A 255 23.78 -3.83 6.56
CA ALA A 255 24.70 -3.39 7.61
C ALA A 255 24.03 -3.32 8.98
N SER A 256 22.81 -2.78 9.06
CA SER A 256 22.05 -2.71 10.31
C SER A 256 21.60 -4.08 10.81
N GLY A 257 21.27 -5.02 9.90
CA GLY A 257 20.98 -6.40 10.26
C GLY A 257 22.17 -7.11 10.91
N PHE A 258 23.37 -6.98 10.31
CA PHE A 258 24.59 -7.52 10.90
C PHE A 258 24.92 -6.89 12.26
N ALA A 259 24.75 -5.57 12.38
CA ALA A 259 24.95 -4.88 13.66
C ALA A 259 23.98 -5.38 14.73
N ALA A 260 22.70 -5.58 14.40
CA ALA A 260 21.71 -6.12 15.33
C ALA A 260 22.07 -7.54 15.79
N ILE A 261 22.49 -8.41 14.88
CA ILE A 261 22.95 -9.77 15.21
C ILE A 261 24.17 -9.73 16.12
N ALA A 262 25.16 -8.89 15.80
CA ALA A 262 26.37 -8.75 16.62
C ALA A 262 26.05 -8.27 18.05
N ILE A 263 25.10 -7.34 18.20
CA ILE A 263 24.63 -6.88 19.50
C ILE A 263 23.94 -8.01 20.27
N VAL A 264 23.05 -8.77 19.62
CA VAL A 264 22.36 -9.91 20.26
C VAL A 264 23.38 -10.94 20.75
N VAL A 265 24.36 -11.30 19.92
CA VAL A 265 25.42 -12.26 20.28
C VAL A 265 26.31 -11.74 21.41
N ALA A 266 26.59 -10.43 21.46
CA ALA A 266 27.40 -9.83 22.52
C ALA A 266 26.65 -9.76 23.87
N LEU A 267 25.31 -9.81 23.86
CA LEU A 267 24.46 -9.72 25.05
C LEU A 267 23.93 -11.07 25.54
N SER A 268 24.06 -12.13 24.74
CA SER A 268 23.65 -13.51 25.06
C SER A 268 24.78 -14.30 25.73
#